data_AF-A0A9E2ZDE4-F1
#
_entry.id   AF-A0A9E2ZDE4-F1
#
_cell.length_a   1.000
_cell.length_b   1.000
_cell.length_c   1.000
_cell.angle_alpha   90.00
_cell.angle_beta   90.00
_cell.angle_gamma   90.00
#
_symmetry.space_group_name_H-M   'P 1'
#
loop_
_entity.id
_entity.type
_entity.pdbx_description
1 polymer ?
#
loop_
_entity_poly.entity_id
_entity_poly.type
_entity_poly.pdbx_seq_one_letter_code
_entity_poly.pdbx_strand_id
1 'polypeptide(L)'
;MSNAGRASQPKPTSEFESVFDFLDQVRLRSGMWVTGGSLHELSAMLVGYLIALDVHEIDEPFDFWPSGPFTEWLYRRQERDNSLSWAAQIEREASTAGQEPLAMFFDLLDEYQAAKAEAAQD
;
A
#
# COMPACT_ATOMS: atom_id res chain seq x y z
N MET A 1 5.11 18.81 -9.51
CA MET A 1 6.33 18.44 -10.25
C MET A 1 6.40 16.93 -10.28
N SER A 2 6.24 16.33 -11.46
CA SER A 2 6.24 14.88 -11.68
C SER A 2 7.58 14.26 -11.28
N ASN A 3 7.57 13.27 -10.39
CA ASN A 3 8.76 12.46 -10.12
C ASN A 3 8.63 11.14 -10.88
N ALA A 4 8.84 11.22 -12.19
CA ALA A 4 8.95 10.06 -13.05
C ALA A 4 10.25 9.30 -12.71
N GLY A 5 10.10 8.08 -12.19
CA GLY A 5 11.02 6.97 -12.36
C GLY A 5 12.52 7.27 -12.29
N ARG A 6 13.03 7.60 -11.10
CA ARG A 6 14.39 7.16 -10.77
C ARG A 6 14.26 5.69 -10.38
N ALA A 7 14.92 4.78 -11.08
CA ALA A 7 15.04 3.40 -10.61
C ALA A 7 15.69 3.44 -9.23
N SER A 8 14.87 3.36 -8.19
CA SER A 8 15.33 3.45 -6.80
C SER A 8 16.19 2.23 -6.54
N GLN A 9 17.41 2.44 -6.04
CA GLN A 9 18.29 1.32 -5.70
C GLN A 9 17.71 0.58 -4.48
N PRO A 10 17.96 -0.72 -4.34
CA PRO A 10 17.69 -1.44 -3.11
C PRO A 10 18.26 -0.70 -1.90
N LYS A 11 17.41 -0.35 -0.93
CA LYS A 11 17.83 0.24 0.34
C LYS A 11 17.93 -0.85 1.43
N PRO A 12 18.91 -0.79 2.35
CA PRO A 12 18.90 -1.63 3.54
C PRO A 12 17.77 -1.18 4.49
N THR A 13 17.24 -2.10 5.29
CA THR A 13 16.11 -1.83 6.21
C THR A 13 16.41 -0.77 7.26
N SER A 14 17.69 -0.59 7.63
CA SER A 14 18.13 0.46 8.57
C SER A 14 17.97 1.89 8.03
N GLU A 15 17.73 2.04 6.73
CA GLU A 15 17.52 3.34 6.07
C GLU A 15 16.03 3.62 5.79
N PHE A 16 15.11 2.79 6.29
CA PHE A 16 13.68 3.05 6.12
C PHE A 16 13.24 4.10 7.13
N GLU A 17 12.64 5.19 6.63
CA GLU A 17 12.11 6.27 7.45
C GLU A 17 10.59 6.15 7.61
N SER A 18 9.92 5.38 6.75
CA SER A 18 8.48 5.14 6.81
C SER A 18 8.07 3.81 6.21
N VAL A 19 6.79 3.45 6.40
CA VAL A 19 6.15 2.33 5.71
C VAL A 19 6.25 2.43 4.17
N PHE A 20 6.34 3.64 3.62
CA PHE A 20 6.45 3.85 2.18
C PHE A 20 7.81 3.44 1.62
N ASP A 21 8.90 3.56 2.40
CA ASP A 21 10.21 3.02 1.98
C ASP A 21 10.17 1.49 1.87
N PHE A 22 9.46 0.83 2.79
CA PHE A 22 9.23 -0.61 2.70
C PHE A 22 8.43 -0.96 1.43
N LEU A 23 7.34 -0.24 1.16
CA LEU A 23 6.51 -0.44 -0.04
C LEU A 23 7.30 -0.22 -1.34
N ASP A 24 8.21 0.76 -1.37
CA ASP A 24 9.12 0.95 -2.51
C ASP A 24 10.03 -0.28 -2.73
N GLN A 25 10.52 -0.90 -1.65
CA GLN A 25 11.31 -2.13 -1.77
C GLN A 25 10.47 -3.33 -2.23
N VAL A 26 9.22 -3.44 -1.77
CA VAL A 26 8.27 -4.46 -2.25
C VAL A 26 7.99 -4.27 -3.73
N ARG A 27 7.78 -3.03 -4.19
CA ARG A 27 7.55 -2.70 -5.60
C ARG A 27 8.73 -3.08 -6.49
N LEU A 28 9.94 -2.79 -6.03
CA LEU A 28 11.18 -3.06 -6.77
C LEU A 28 11.50 -4.57 -6.85
N ARG A 29 11.18 -5.34 -5.81
CA ARG A 29 11.60 -6.75 -5.65
C ARG A 29 10.47 -7.61 -5.08
N SER A 30 9.29 -7.58 -5.70
CA SER A 30 8.08 -8.22 -5.16
C SER A 30 8.29 -9.67 -4.71
N GLY A 31 8.92 -10.50 -5.56
CA GLY A 31 9.19 -11.90 -5.24
C GLY A 31 10.17 -12.15 -4.09
N MET A 32 10.94 -11.15 -3.65
CA MET A 32 11.81 -11.25 -2.46
C MET A 32 11.02 -10.99 -1.16
N TRP A 33 9.99 -10.17 -1.22
CA TRP A 33 9.30 -9.66 -0.03
C TRP A 33 7.93 -10.28 0.19
N VAL A 34 7.19 -10.56 -0.89
CA VAL A 34 5.83 -11.08 -0.86
C VAL A 34 5.79 -12.32 -1.72
N THR A 35 5.65 -13.49 -1.09
CA THR A 35 5.70 -14.75 -1.84
C THR A 35 4.42 -14.89 -2.65
N GLY A 36 4.55 -15.14 -3.96
CA GLY A 36 3.40 -15.36 -4.85
C GLY A 36 2.50 -14.13 -5.08
N GLY A 37 2.91 -12.93 -4.64
CA GLY A 37 2.14 -11.70 -4.87
C GLY A 37 0.86 -11.56 -4.04
N SER A 38 0.78 -12.29 -2.91
CA SER A 38 -0.38 -12.27 -2.02
C SER A 38 -0.54 -10.91 -1.32
N LEU A 39 -1.65 -10.20 -1.59
CA LEU A 39 -1.95 -8.96 -0.88
C LEU A 39 -2.40 -9.23 0.55
N HIS A 40 -2.94 -10.42 0.82
CA HIS A 40 -3.17 -10.86 2.19
C HIS A 40 -1.87 -10.89 3.01
N GLU A 41 -0.79 -11.45 2.45
CA GLU A 41 0.53 -11.46 3.11
C GLU A 41 1.07 -10.04 3.30
N LEU A 42 0.98 -9.19 2.27
CA LEU A 42 1.39 -7.80 2.38
C LEU A 42 0.60 -7.07 3.47
N SER A 43 -0.73 -7.22 3.51
CA SER A 43 -1.57 -6.62 4.53
C SER A 43 -1.21 -7.07 5.94
N ALA A 44 -0.89 -8.36 6.13
CA ALA A 44 -0.46 -8.87 7.43
C ALA A 44 0.88 -8.26 7.88
N MET A 45 1.84 -8.10 6.95
CA MET A 45 3.12 -7.42 7.24
C MET A 45 2.92 -5.96 7.63
N LEU A 46 2.04 -5.23 6.93
CA LEU A 46 1.73 -3.84 7.22
C LEU A 46 1.03 -3.67 8.58
N VAL A 47 0.14 -4.58 8.95
CA VAL A 47 -0.45 -4.61 10.30
C VAL A 47 0.62 -4.87 11.37
N GLY A 48 1.55 -5.80 11.12
CA GLY A 48 2.68 -6.04 12.01
C GLY A 48 3.58 -4.81 12.18
N TYR A 49 3.81 -4.06 11.11
CA TYR A 49 4.53 -2.78 11.15
C TYR A 49 3.84 -1.76 12.05
N LEU A 50 2.53 -1.56 11.90
CA LEU A 50 1.76 -0.65 12.78
C LEU A 50 1.86 -1.07 14.25
N ILE A 51 1.69 -2.37 14.54
CA ILE A 51 1.81 -2.87 15.92
C ILE A 51 3.21 -2.59 16.49
N ALA A 52 4.26 -2.71 15.66
CA ALA A 52 5.62 -2.38 16.09
C ALA A 52 5.79 -0.89 16.39
N LEU A 53 5.20 0.01 15.58
CA LEU A 53 5.18 1.45 15.88
C LEU A 53 4.52 1.72 17.23
N ASP A 54 3.35 1.13 17.48
CA ASP A 54 2.60 1.29 18.74
C ASP A 54 3.39 0.79 19.96
N VAL A 55 4.00 -0.39 19.87
CA VAL A 55 4.81 -0.99 20.96
C VAL A 55 6.03 -0.13 21.28
N HIS A 56 6.58 0.57 20.28
CA HIS A 56 7.74 1.43 20.43
C HIS A 56 7.40 2.91 20.61
N GLU A 57 6.11 3.27 20.75
CA GLU A 57 5.63 4.64 20.91
C GLU A 57 6.11 5.60 19.81
N ILE A 58 6.20 5.10 18.57
CA ILE A 58 6.61 5.89 17.40
C ILE A 58 5.35 6.48 16.74
N ASP A 59 5.27 7.81 16.70
CA ASP A 59 4.18 8.54 16.04
C ASP A 59 4.46 8.71 14.54
N GLU A 60 4.09 7.70 13.76
CA GLU A 60 4.13 7.71 12.30
C GLU A 60 2.70 7.58 11.72
N PRO A 61 2.28 8.46 10.79
CA PRO A 61 1.00 8.30 10.12
C PRO A 61 0.90 6.99 9.33
N PHE A 62 -0.18 6.24 9.55
CA PHE A 62 -0.37 4.94 8.91
C PHE A 62 -1.73 4.82 8.20
N ASP A 63 -1.69 4.59 6.89
CA ASP A 63 -2.88 4.62 6.03
C ASP A 63 -3.54 3.24 5.82
N PHE A 64 -2.82 2.14 6.08
CA PHE A 64 -3.13 0.80 5.56
C PHE A 64 -3.87 -0.13 6.53
N TRP A 65 -4.41 0.43 7.62
CA TRP A 65 -5.27 -0.34 8.52
C TRP A 65 -6.50 -0.85 7.74
N PRO A 66 -7.08 -2.03 8.06
CA PRO A 66 -8.22 -2.56 7.31
C PRO A 66 -9.40 -1.58 7.18
N SER A 67 -9.62 -0.70 8.15
CA SER A 67 -10.60 0.40 8.10
C SER A 67 -9.94 1.78 8.06
N GLY A 68 -8.71 1.87 7.53
CA GLY A 68 -7.92 3.09 7.49
C GLY A 68 -8.20 3.96 6.25
N PRO A 69 -7.51 5.10 6.15
CA PRO A 69 -7.67 6.06 5.07
C PRO A 69 -7.61 5.48 3.65
N PHE A 70 -6.71 4.51 3.40
CA PHE A 70 -6.61 3.86 2.09
C PHE A 70 -7.86 3.05 1.75
N THR A 71 -8.39 2.27 2.69
CA THR A 71 -9.64 1.51 2.49
C THR A 71 -10.81 2.44 2.22
N GLU A 72 -10.95 3.51 3.01
CA GLU A 72 -12.05 4.47 2.84
C GLU A 72 -12.00 5.14 1.47
N TRP A 73 -10.81 5.55 1.03
CA TRP A 73 -10.62 6.10 -0.31
C TRP A 73 -10.99 5.08 -1.40
N LEU A 74 -10.56 3.83 -1.25
CA LEU A 74 -10.84 2.77 -2.23
C LEU A 74 -12.35 2.54 -2.39
N TYR A 75 -13.11 2.53 -1.30
CA TYR A 75 -14.57 2.38 -1.34
C TYR A 75 -15.27 3.57 -1.99
N ARG A 76 -14.87 4.80 -1.64
CA ARG A 76 -15.41 6.01 -2.25
C ARG A 76 -15.18 6.03 -3.76
N ARG A 77 -13.99 5.64 -4.22
CA ARG A 77 -13.63 5.57 -5.64
C ARG A 77 -14.54 4.65 -6.45
N GLN A 78 -15.05 3.58 -5.83
CA GLN A 78 -15.82 2.55 -6.52
C GLN A 78 -17.33 2.69 -6.35
N GLU A 79 -17.80 3.69 -5.61
CA GLU A 79 -19.22 3.88 -5.24
C GLU A 79 -19.83 2.61 -4.63
N ARG A 80 -19.03 1.82 -3.91
CA ARG A 80 -19.44 0.53 -3.34
C ARG A 80 -19.00 0.43 -1.89
N ASP A 81 -19.97 0.25 -1.01
CA ASP A 81 -19.72 -0.29 0.32
C ASP A 81 -19.55 -1.81 0.21
N ASN A 82 -18.39 -2.30 0.62
CA ASN A 82 -18.14 -3.72 0.76
C ASN A 82 -17.52 -4.02 2.13
N SER A 83 -17.70 -5.24 2.62
CA SER A 83 -17.17 -5.69 3.91
C SER A 83 -15.83 -6.42 3.78
N LEU A 84 -15.17 -6.35 2.62
CA LEU A 84 -13.90 -7.03 2.35
C LEU A 84 -12.74 -6.13 2.75
N SER A 85 -11.62 -6.67 3.23
CA SER A 85 -10.42 -5.84 3.34
C SER A 85 -9.98 -5.34 1.96
N TRP A 86 -9.27 -4.20 1.92
CA TRP A 86 -8.69 -3.69 0.67
C TRP A 86 -7.90 -4.77 -0.08
N ALA A 87 -7.16 -5.64 0.64
CA ALA A 87 -6.39 -6.73 0.04
C ALA A 87 -7.29 -7.73 -0.70
N ALA A 88 -8.35 -8.23 -0.04
CA ALA A 88 -9.26 -9.21 -0.64
C ALA A 88 -10.08 -8.60 -1.79
N GLN A 89 -10.41 -7.31 -1.68
CA GLN A 89 -11.07 -6.58 -2.76
C GLN A 89 -10.16 -6.49 -3.99
N ILE A 90 -8.91 -6.03 -3.83
CA ILE A 90 -7.98 -5.86 -4.95
C ILE A 90 -7.64 -7.23 -5.57
N GLU A 91 -7.44 -8.28 -4.79
CA GLU A 91 -7.22 -9.63 -5.33
C GLU A 91 -8.40 -10.11 -6.20
N ARG A 92 -9.63 -9.83 -5.78
CA ARG A 92 -10.84 -10.17 -6.55
C ARG A 92 -10.94 -9.36 -7.84
N GLU A 93 -10.63 -8.07 -7.79
CA GLU A 93 -10.64 -7.19 -8.96
C GLU A 93 -9.54 -7.57 -9.95
N ALA A 94 -8.32 -7.80 -9.46
CA ALA A 94 -7.18 -8.25 -10.25
C ALA A 94 -7.46 -9.59 -10.94
N SER A 95 -8.04 -10.55 -10.22
CA SER A 95 -8.46 -11.83 -10.79
C SER A 95 -9.49 -11.66 -11.92
N THR A 96 -10.49 -10.78 -11.73
CA THR A 96 -11.51 -10.48 -12.74
C THR A 96 -10.91 -9.79 -13.97
N ALA A 97 -9.92 -8.93 -13.77
CA ALA A 97 -9.23 -8.19 -14.82
C ALA A 97 -8.09 -8.98 -15.50
N GLY A 98 -7.70 -10.14 -14.97
CA GLY A 98 -6.52 -10.88 -15.42
C GLY A 98 -5.20 -10.14 -15.14
N GLN A 99 -5.17 -9.31 -14.11
CA GLN A 99 -4.00 -8.55 -13.67
C GLN A 99 -3.35 -9.19 -12.45
N GLU A 100 -2.07 -8.87 -12.22
CA GLU A 100 -1.35 -9.29 -11.02
C GLU A 100 -1.78 -8.42 -9.82
N PRO A 101 -2.17 -9.00 -8.67
CA PRO A 101 -2.70 -8.23 -7.53
C PRO A 101 -1.76 -7.16 -6.98
N LEU A 102 -0.45 -7.43 -6.82
CA LEU A 102 0.49 -6.41 -6.34
C LEU A 102 0.61 -5.24 -7.31
N ALA A 103 0.68 -5.51 -8.61
CA ALA A 103 0.70 -4.46 -9.63
C ALA A 103 -0.53 -3.55 -9.51
N MET A 104 -1.73 -4.15 -9.39
CA MET A 104 -2.97 -3.39 -9.19
C MET A 104 -2.95 -2.59 -7.87
N PHE A 105 -2.46 -3.17 -6.78
CA PHE A 105 -2.31 -2.46 -5.51
C PHE A 105 -1.42 -1.22 -5.66
N PHE A 106 -0.30 -1.36 -6.36
CA PHE A 106 0.65 -0.27 -6.54
C PHE A 106 0.11 0.83 -7.47
N ASP A 107 -0.66 0.49 -8.50
CA ASP A 107 -1.37 1.48 -9.33
C ASP A 107 -2.41 2.25 -8.49
N LEU A 108 -3.18 1.55 -7.65
CA LEU A 108 -4.15 2.18 -6.74
C LEU A 108 -3.45 3.03 -5.66
N LEU A 109 -2.28 2.62 -5.19
CA LEU A 109 -1.49 3.38 -4.23
C LEU A 109 -1.02 4.71 -4.82
N ASP A 110 -0.57 4.71 -6.07
CA ASP A 110 -0.18 5.94 -6.77
C ASP A 110 -1.37 6.89 -6.94
N GLU A 111 -2.53 6.37 -7.33
CA GLU A 111 -3.78 7.15 -7.41
C GLU A 111 -4.18 7.74 -6.05
N TYR A 112 -4.09 6.96 -4.98
CA TYR A 112 -4.38 7.41 -3.62
C TYR A 112 -3.44 8.54 -3.16
N GLN A 113 -2.13 8.39 -3.39
CA GLN A 113 -1.17 9.43 -3.03
C GLN A 113 -1.38 10.71 -3.83
N ALA A 114 -1.72 10.61 -5.12
CA ALA A 114 -2.06 11.77 -5.93
C ALA A 114 -3.29 12.49 -5.37
N ALA A 115 -4.37 11.77 -5.05
CA ALA A 115 -5.58 12.35 -4.46
C ALA A 115 -5.32 13.02 -3.11
N LYS A 116 -4.47 12.44 -2.25
CA LYS A 116 -4.04 13.08 -0.99
C LYS A 116 -3.26 14.37 -1.20
N ALA A 117 -2.36 14.38 -2.18
CA ALA A 117 -1.56 15.56 -2.50
C ALA A 117 -2.43 16.71 -3.04
N GLU A 118 -3.46 16.40 -3.83
CA GLU A 118 -4.45 17.38 -4.30
C GLU A 118 -5.27 17.95 -3.14
N ALA A 119 -5.81 17.10 -2.26
CA ALA A 119 -6.61 17.54 -1.11
C ALA A 119 -5.82 18.38 -0.08
N ALA A 120 -4.49 18.26 -0.02
CA ALA A 120 -3.64 19.05 0.86
C ALA A 120 -3.34 20.46 0.32
N GLN A 121 -3.75 20.78 -0.91
CA GLN A 121 -3.54 22.09 -1.56
C GLN A 121 -4.76 23.02 -1.47
N ASP A 122 -5.89 22.50 -0.99
CA ASP A 122 -7.15 23.23 -0.74
C ASP A 122 -7.26 23.69 0.73
#